data_AF-A0A9C9XPU4-F1
#
_entry.id   AF-A0A9C9XPU4-F1
#
_cell.length_a   1.000
_cell.length_b   1.000
_cell.length_c   1.000
_cell.angle_alpha   90.00
_cell.angle_beta   90.00
_cell.angle_gamma   90.00
#
_symmetry.space_group_name_H-M   'P 1'
#
loop_
_entity.id
_entity.type
_entity.pdbx_description
1 polymer ?
#
loop_
_entity_poly.entity_id
_entity_poly.type
_entity_poly.pdbx_seq_one_letter_code
_entity_poly.pdbx_strand_id
1 'polypeptide(L)'
;MQPEARPVLEKILGSNNILLIVPHGHRQEAGHMADLGRSLARSLHCYGLVNGKYKRAILDLADTRAILKRKKVADEFLGTIRNFRDEIIGNDLLPLVLIMATGTPDQVPANTLVFGYGQGERGNRDRPHRPTLSPSLLSRIRMAVEDQGMKTMVADTASGLCGNEDNSLNQVFRRRNDLPQLHDPTVRSLLVTLAPDLVASRERAGQTASDLLHALRPLASDMSLVRRVELDNIDTMTRRDTRFIFRVREEEQYTDMLREAYLEELASSIAGNGLLHPLVLLQKNDGRYKILCGFRRFQAIRRLGWRWVEAKVYHENDFTTEDLFNISLAENTRRRNLNPVEIGNFLESAAREMGLNNQELAERFGASLGIGRPGQKVSQSTIHKYRKVNMIRERGESAEIITDLIDEKLSFTIVAEILAPIRNPADRDLLYLQIIRPLAPTRPQLLQIVKLLPAIGSSIAAAIANPAVRQALARARSARSPAAAFVQELQRLDTGSLPRRKARLEEKVTGLRSTFFGTKASKRDFNITAPARMDRQELTLHVRLKGDRVEETIQRLQQLLADREQLAGLMEILKE
;
A
#
# COMPACT_ATOMS: atom_id res chain seq x y z
N MET A 1 12.22 -4.35 -27.32
CA MET A 1 12.35 -4.40 -25.85
C MET A 1 13.82 -4.49 -25.51
N GLN A 2 14.45 -3.38 -25.11
CA GLN A 2 15.78 -3.46 -24.50
C GLN A 2 15.60 -4.07 -23.10
N PRO A 3 16.36 -5.10 -22.71
CA PRO A 3 16.25 -5.65 -21.37
C PRO A 3 16.71 -4.58 -20.38
N GLU A 4 15.82 -4.22 -19.45
CA GLU A 4 16.12 -3.33 -18.34
C GLU A 4 17.44 -3.73 -17.69
N ALA A 5 18.35 -2.77 -17.58
CA ALA A 5 19.65 -2.95 -16.98
C ALA A 5 19.46 -3.29 -15.48
N ARG A 6 19.42 -4.60 -15.15
CA ARG A 6 19.51 -5.05 -13.77
C ARG A 6 20.73 -4.38 -13.11
N PRO A 7 20.59 -3.88 -11.87
CA PRO A 7 21.65 -3.14 -11.21
C PRO A 7 22.91 -3.99 -11.14
N VAL A 8 24.05 -3.34 -11.36
CA VAL A 8 25.38 -3.96 -11.35
C VAL A 8 25.71 -4.49 -9.95
N LEU A 9 25.26 -3.75 -8.94
CA LEU A 9 25.31 -4.03 -7.53
C LEU A 9 23.92 -3.83 -6.95
N GLU A 10 23.42 -4.80 -6.19
CA GLU A 10 22.13 -4.65 -5.55
C GLU A 10 22.31 -3.88 -4.25
N LYS A 11 21.93 -2.59 -4.28
CA LYS A 11 21.86 -1.72 -3.11
C LYS A 11 20.57 -1.98 -2.35
N ILE A 12 20.69 -2.25 -1.06
CA ILE A 12 19.58 -2.33 -0.10
C ILE A 12 19.76 -1.18 0.87
N LEU A 13 18.71 -0.43 1.15
CA LEU A 13 18.78 0.73 2.02
C LEU A 13 18.46 0.34 3.45
N GLY A 14 19.20 0.93 4.39
CA GLY A 14 19.12 0.61 5.81
C GLY A 14 18.30 1.58 6.64
N SER A 15 18.16 1.20 7.89
CA SER A 15 17.38 1.84 8.96
C SER A 15 18.21 1.98 10.23
N ASN A 16 19.46 1.52 10.18
CA ASN A 16 20.40 1.43 11.28
C ASN A 16 21.81 1.71 10.76
N ASN A 17 22.75 1.81 11.69
CA ASN A 17 24.13 2.17 11.44
C ASN A 17 24.98 0.97 10.98
N ILE A 18 24.35 -0.02 10.33
CA ILE A 18 24.99 -1.24 9.84
C ILE A 18 24.99 -1.25 8.30
N LEU A 19 26.15 -1.57 7.72
CA LEU A 19 26.34 -1.83 6.28
C LEU A 19 26.81 -3.26 6.07
N LEU A 20 26.01 -4.05 5.38
CA LEU A 20 26.32 -5.41 4.94
C LEU A 20 26.87 -5.40 3.51
N ILE A 21 28.09 -5.89 3.31
CA ILE A 21 28.71 -5.97 1.99
C ILE A 21 28.93 -7.45 1.64
N VAL A 22 28.46 -7.87 0.46
CA VAL A 22 28.73 -9.21 -0.09
C VAL A 22 29.48 -9.05 -1.42
N PRO A 23 30.84 -9.02 -1.40
CA PRO A 23 31.65 -8.82 -2.59
C PRO A 23 31.62 -10.01 -3.57
N HIS A 24 31.33 -11.23 -3.10
CA HIS A 24 31.39 -12.46 -3.88
C HIS A 24 30.05 -13.21 -3.92
N GLY A 25 29.01 -12.59 -4.48
CA GLY A 25 27.66 -13.19 -4.53
C GLY A 25 27.27 -13.87 -5.85
N HIS A 26 28.17 -13.97 -6.84
CA HIS A 26 27.85 -14.50 -8.17
C HIS A 26 27.64 -16.03 -8.18
N ARG A 27 26.54 -16.47 -8.80
CA ARG A 27 25.89 -17.80 -8.67
C ARG A 27 26.63 -19.07 -9.12
N GLN A 28 27.82 -18.99 -9.72
CA GLN A 28 28.41 -20.21 -10.34
C GLN A 28 29.41 -20.97 -9.45
N GLU A 29 30.07 -20.33 -8.47
CA GLU A 29 31.11 -20.98 -7.65
C GLU A 29 31.06 -20.62 -6.16
N ALA A 30 30.30 -19.57 -5.75
CA ALA A 30 30.27 -19.06 -4.37
C ALA A 30 28.98 -19.43 -3.59
N GLY A 31 28.26 -20.46 -4.03
CA GLY A 31 26.95 -20.81 -3.46
C GLY A 31 25.93 -19.68 -3.56
N HIS A 32 24.94 -19.70 -2.68
CA HIS A 32 23.81 -18.76 -2.64
C HIS A 32 24.10 -17.53 -1.77
N MET A 33 25.34 -17.05 -1.75
CA MET A 33 25.78 -15.96 -0.87
C MET A 33 25.06 -14.63 -1.15
N ALA A 34 24.75 -14.33 -2.41
CA ALA A 34 23.92 -13.16 -2.74
C ALA A 34 22.48 -13.31 -2.21
N ASP A 35 21.92 -14.52 -2.25
CA ASP A 35 20.57 -14.77 -1.73
C ASP A 35 20.54 -14.60 -0.20
N LEU A 36 21.56 -15.11 0.51
CA LEU A 36 21.77 -14.88 1.95
C LEU A 36 21.88 -13.37 2.25
N GLY A 37 22.80 -12.68 1.58
CA GLY A 37 23.06 -11.25 1.81
C GLY A 37 21.82 -10.39 1.60
N ARG A 38 21.05 -10.64 0.54
CA ARG A 38 19.79 -9.92 0.27
C ARG A 38 18.75 -10.18 1.37
N SER A 39 18.57 -11.45 1.73
CA SER A 39 17.59 -11.86 2.73
C SER A 39 17.92 -11.24 4.08
N LEU A 40 19.19 -11.32 4.48
CA LEU A 40 19.67 -10.81 5.75
C LEU A 40 19.59 -9.28 5.82
N ALA A 41 20.08 -8.55 4.81
CA ALA A 41 20.03 -7.09 4.81
C ALA A 41 18.60 -6.54 4.86
N ARG A 42 17.69 -7.12 4.07
CA ARG A 42 16.26 -6.73 4.08
C ARG A 42 15.61 -6.99 5.43
N SER A 43 15.92 -8.13 6.04
CA SER A 43 15.30 -8.56 7.29
C SER A 43 15.86 -7.83 8.52
N LEU A 44 17.15 -7.49 8.50
CA LEU A 44 17.79 -6.63 9.50
C LEU A 44 17.49 -5.14 9.27
N HIS A 45 16.90 -4.79 8.14
CA HIS A 45 16.73 -3.40 7.69
C HIS A 45 18.06 -2.63 7.74
N CYS A 46 19.17 -3.23 7.34
CA CYS A 46 20.47 -2.56 7.28
C CYS A 46 20.83 -2.17 5.85
N TYR A 47 21.83 -1.31 5.67
CA TYR A 47 22.35 -1.02 4.34
C TYR A 47 22.97 -2.31 3.79
N GLY A 48 22.75 -2.60 2.51
CA GLY A 48 23.25 -3.80 1.85
C GLY A 48 23.89 -3.47 0.52
N LEU A 49 25.05 -4.04 0.24
CA LEU A 49 25.78 -3.90 -1.02
C LEU A 49 26.15 -5.29 -1.52
N VAL A 50 25.29 -5.88 -2.35
CA VAL A 50 25.39 -7.29 -2.75
C VAL A 50 25.78 -7.41 -4.22
N ASN A 51 26.91 -8.09 -4.47
CA ASN A 51 27.33 -8.42 -5.83
C ASN A 51 26.50 -9.57 -6.42
N GLY A 52 25.54 -9.24 -7.29
CA GLY A 52 24.75 -10.23 -8.03
C GLY A 52 25.26 -10.54 -9.45
N LYS A 53 26.29 -9.84 -9.95
CA LYS A 53 26.57 -9.75 -11.39
C LYS A 53 27.97 -10.19 -11.81
N TYR A 54 29.00 -9.87 -11.03
CA TYR A 54 30.39 -10.11 -11.45
C TYR A 54 30.96 -11.39 -10.87
N LYS A 55 31.47 -12.26 -11.75
CA LYS A 55 32.38 -13.34 -11.37
C LYS A 55 33.66 -12.74 -10.79
N ARG A 56 34.18 -13.36 -9.72
CA ARG A 56 35.45 -12.95 -9.09
C ARG A 56 36.60 -12.86 -10.09
N ALA A 57 36.70 -13.81 -11.02
CA ALA A 57 37.71 -13.83 -12.07
C ALA A 57 37.66 -12.62 -13.04
N ILE A 58 36.50 -11.95 -13.15
CA ILE A 58 36.30 -10.78 -14.03
C ILE A 58 36.48 -9.48 -13.26
N LEU A 59 35.95 -9.42 -12.04
CA LEU A 59 36.07 -8.28 -11.15
C LEU A 59 35.94 -8.75 -9.70
N ASP A 60 37.04 -8.69 -8.96
CA ASP A 60 37.07 -8.96 -7.54
C ASP A 60 36.66 -7.70 -6.76
N LEU A 61 35.49 -7.72 -6.11
CA LEU A 61 35.01 -6.60 -5.31
C LEU A 61 35.50 -6.64 -3.85
N ALA A 62 36.23 -7.68 -3.44
CA ALA A 62 36.99 -7.67 -2.21
C ALA A 62 38.36 -6.98 -2.39
N ASP A 63 38.78 -6.72 -3.63
CA ASP A 63 40.01 -6.02 -4.01
C ASP A 63 39.72 -4.58 -4.49
N THR A 64 40.14 -3.59 -3.72
CA THR A 64 39.97 -2.16 -4.02
C THR A 64 40.71 -1.71 -5.28
N ARG A 65 41.86 -2.31 -5.62
CA ARG A 65 42.59 -2.01 -6.86
C ARG A 65 41.82 -2.51 -8.07
N ALA A 66 41.19 -3.68 -7.96
CA ALA A 66 40.35 -4.21 -9.02
C ALA A 66 39.10 -3.33 -9.26
N ILE A 67 38.49 -2.82 -8.18
CA ILE A 67 37.36 -1.88 -8.25
C ILE A 67 37.77 -0.57 -8.96
N LEU A 68 38.90 0.02 -8.57
CA LEU A 68 39.39 1.29 -9.11
C LEU A 68 39.70 1.25 -10.61
N LYS A 69 40.05 0.08 -11.17
CA LYS A 69 40.25 -0.10 -12.62
C LYS A 69 38.97 0.17 -13.44
N ARG A 70 37.79 0.14 -12.80
CA ARG A 70 36.49 0.39 -13.46
C ARG A 70 35.79 1.58 -12.84
N LYS A 71 36.03 2.78 -13.41
CA LYS A 71 35.49 4.05 -12.92
C LYS A 71 33.99 4.00 -12.52
N LYS A 72 33.12 3.50 -13.40
CA LYS A 72 31.67 3.39 -13.11
C LYS A 72 31.37 2.51 -11.89
N VAL A 73 32.09 1.40 -11.73
CA VAL A 73 31.90 0.50 -10.58
C VAL A 73 32.50 1.11 -9.32
N ALA A 74 33.62 1.82 -9.41
CA ALA A 74 34.19 2.55 -8.28
C ALA A 74 33.23 3.65 -7.79
N ASP A 75 32.70 4.47 -8.70
CA ASP A 75 31.75 5.53 -8.37
C ASP A 75 30.47 4.98 -7.71
N GLU A 76 29.98 3.84 -8.16
CA GLU A 76 28.78 3.18 -7.61
C GLU A 76 29.06 2.45 -6.28
N PHE A 77 30.07 1.57 -6.24
CA PHE A 77 30.39 0.71 -5.10
C PHE A 77 31.05 1.50 -3.96
N LEU A 78 32.19 2.15 -4.23
CA LEU A 78 32.92 2.91 -3.23
C LEU A 78 32.18 4.20 -2.86
N GLY A 79 31.45 4.79 -3.81
CA GLY A 79 30.57 5.93 -3.53
C GLY A 79 29.47 5.56 -2.53
N THR A 80 28.85 4.38 -2.65
CA THR A 80 27.84 3.92 -1.69
C THR A 80 28.44 3.72 -0.28
N ILE A 81 29.62 3.12 -0.19
CA ILE A 81 30.33 2.93 1.09
C ILE A 81 30.65 4.28 1.74
N ARG A 82 31.11 5.25 0.94
CA ARG A 82 31.41 6.61 1.40
C ARG A 82 30.16 7.31 1.91
N ASN A 83 29.08 7.30 1.12
CA ASN A 83 27.83 7.96 1.48
C ASN A 83 27.25 7.37 2.77
N PHE A 84 27.28 6.05 2.95
CA PHE A 84 26.89 5.40 4.20
C PHE A 84 27.71 5.92 5.38
N ARG A 85 29.06 5.90 5.27
CA ARG A 85 29.93 6.40 6.34
C ARG A 85 29.58 7.85 6.70
N ASP A 86 29.53 8.72 5.69
CA ASP A 86 29.31 10.16 5.88
C ASP A 86 27.95 10.41 6.54
N GLU A 87 26.92 9.65 6.12
CA GLU A 87 25.61 9.69 6.74
C GLU A 87 25.64 9.27 8.21
N ILE A 88 26.26 8.13 8.55
CA ILE A 88 26.25 7.65 9.94
C ILE A 88 27.08 8.57 10.85
N ILE A 89 28.28 8.96 10.43
CA ILE A 89 29.18 9.79 11.24
C ILE A 89 28.63 11.21 11.39
N GLY A 90 28.02 11.77 10.34
CA GLY A 90 27.35 13.07 10.40
C GLY A 90 26.18 13.12 11.39
N ASN A 91 25.75 11.98 11.93
CA ASN A 91 24.71 11.86 12.94
C ASN A 91 25.25 11.50 14.35
N ASP A 92 26.57 11.62 14.57
CA ASP A 92 27.23 11.23 15.83
C ASP A 92 27.03 9.74 16.19
N LEU A 93 26.80 8.90 15.18
CA LEU A 93 26.61 7.46 15.33
C LEU A 93 27.87 6.71 14.90
N LEU A 94 28.07 5.51 15.44
CA LEU A 94 29.22 4.66 15.12
C LEU A 94 28.87 3.64 14.03
N PRO A 95 29.45 3.73 12.82
CA PRO A 95 29.16 2.79 11.74
C PRO A 95 29.68 1.40 12.07
N LEU A 96 28.94 0.37 11.65
CA LEU A 96 29.37 -1.03 11.66
C LEU A 96 29.25 -1.61 10.24
N VAL A 97 30.37 -2.02 9.67
CA VAL A 97 30.47 -2.61 8.35
C VAL A 97 30.74 -4.10 8.49
N LEU A 98 29.82 -4.93 8.00
CA LEU A 98 29.93 -6.39 7.95
C LEU A 98 30.23 -6.80 6.51
N ILE A 99 31.44 -7.25 6.25
CA ILE A 99 31.85 -7.77 4.94
C ILE A 99 31.71 -9.28 5.00
N MET A 100 30.76 -9.85 4.26
CA MET A 100 30.54 -11.29 4.27
C MET A 100 31.15 -11.98 3.04
N ALA A 101 31.93 -13.01 3.28
CA ALA A 101 32.58 -13.82 2.26
C ALA A 101 32.40 -15.32 2.53
N THR A 102 32.72 -16.15 1.56
CA THR A 102 32.74 -17.61 1.68
C THR A 102 34.19 -18.08 1.69
N GLY A 103 34.55 -18.94 2.65
CA GLY A 103 35.87 -19.56 2.72
C GLY A 103 35.98 -20.80 1.84
N THR A 104 37.12 -21.48 1.88
CA THR A 104 37.24 -22.86 1.40
C THR A 104 37.02 -23.86 2.54
N PRO A 105 36.68 -25.14 2.26
CA PRO A 105 36.54 -26.16 3.29
C PRO A 105 37.79 -26.34 4.17
N ASP A 106 38.98 -26.09 3.61
CA ASP A 106 40.25 -26.15 4.35
C ASP A 106 40.47 -24.95 5.28
N GLN A 107 39.86 -23.80 4.96
CA GLN A 107 39.99 -22.56 5.72
C GLN A 107 38.93 -22.41 6.81
N VAL A 108 37.72 -22.90 6.54
CA VAL A 108 36.57 -22.71 7.42
C VAL A 108 35.85 -24.05 7.62
N PRO A 109 35.85 -24.59 8.85
CA PRO A 109 35.15 -25.83 9.17
C PRO A 109 33.65 -25.74 8.89
N ALA A 110 33.00 -26.88 8.65
CA ALA A 110 31.57 -26.94 8.39
C ALA A 110 30.74 -26.26 9.50
N ASN A 111 29.62 -25.63 9.11
CA ASN A 111 28.70 -24.93 10.01
C ASN A 111 29.38 -23.86 10.91
N THR A 112 30.45 -23.22 10.40
CA THR A 112 31.26 -22.24 11.17
C THR A 112 31.28 -20.87 10.51
N LEU A 113 31.26 -19.82 11.34
CA LEU A 113 31.56 -18.44 10.96
C LEU A 113 32.93 -18.03 11.53
N VAL A 114 33.80 -17.54 10.68
CA VAL A 114 35.10 -16.99 11.09
C VAL A 114 35.05 -15.47 11.03
N PHE A 115 35.36 -14.83 12.15
CA PHE A 115 35.41 -13.39 12.31
C PHE A 115 36.85 -12.89 12.19
N GLY A 116 37.14 -12.15 11.13
CA GLY A 116 38.41 -11.44 10.92
C GLY A 116 38.22 -9.92 11.05
N TYR A 117 39.14 -9.25 11.72
CA TYR A 117 39.11 -7.79 11.87
C TYR A 117 40.25 -7.16 11.09
N GLY A 118 40.00 -5.96 10.55
CA GLY A 118 41.02 -5.21 9.84
C GLY A 118 42.11 -4.74 10.81
N GLN A 119 43.37 -4.84 10.40
CA GLN A 119 44.49 -4.23 11.13
C GLN A 119 44.40 -2.69 11.00
N GLY A 120 44.61 -1.97 12.10
CA GLY A 120 44.81 -0.51 12.06
C GLY A 120 46.08 -0.12 11.32
N GLU A 121 46.39 1.19 11.25
CA GLU A 121 47.57 1.72 10.54
C GLU A 121 48.85 0.90 10.84
N ARG A 122 49.46 0.32 9.80
CA ARG A 122 50.70 -0.46 9.92
C ARG A 122 51.87 0.44 10.34
N GLY A 123 52.65 -0.02 11.32
CA GLY A 123 53.92 0.63 11.69
C GLY A 123 54.78 -0.04 12.79
N ASN A 124 54.27 -1.01 13.57
CA ASN A 124 55.09 -1.64 14.63
C ASN A 124 54.74 -3.13 14.84
N ARG A 125 55.71 -4.02 14.61
CA ARG A 125 55.55 -5.49 14.77
C ARG A 125 55.48 -5.94 16.24
N ASP A 126 55.92 -5.10 17.18
CA ASP A 126 56.01 -5.44 18.61
C ASP A 126 54.76 -5.05 19.42
N ARG A 127 53.76 -4.42 18.79
CA ARG A 127 52.49 -4.04 19.43
C ARG A 127 51.30 -4.48 18.56
N PRO A 128 50.71 -5.66 18.80
CA PRO A 128 49.54 -6.11 18.03
C PRO A 128 48.38 -5.10 18.16
N HIS A 129 47.82 -4.72 17.01
CA HIS A 129 46.85 -3.63 16.86
C HIS A 129 45.54 -3.86 17.63
N ARG A 130 44.85 -2.76 18.01
CA ARG A 130 43.51 -2.82 18.62
C ARG A 130 42.46 -3.24 17.58
N PRO A 131 41.57 -4.20 17.87
CA PRO A 131 40.48 -4.56 16.95
C PRO A 131 39.56 -3.35 16.70
N THR A 132 39.00 -3.29 15.49
CA THR A 132 38.01 -2.26 15.08
C THR A 132 36.71 -2.34 15.90
N LEU A 133 36.46 -3.48 16.54
CA LEU A 133 35.32 -3.77 17.39
C LEU A 133 35.78 -4.04 18.82
N SER A 134 35.01 -3.60 19.82
CA SER A 134 35.33 -3.97 21.19
C SER A 134 35.23 -5.49 21.37
N PRO A 135 36.13 -6.13 22.14
CA PRO A 135 36.03 -7.56 22.44
C PRO A 135 34.66 -7.95 23.01
N SER A 136 34.05 -7.06 23.82
CA SER A 136 32.70 -7.25 24.37
C SER A 136 31.61 -7.32 23.30
N LEU A 137 31.66 -6.47 22.27
CA LEU A 137 30.68 -6.48 21.19
C LEU A 137 30.88 -7.71 20.30
N LEU A 138 32.13 -8.08 20.01
CA LEU A 138 32.42 -9.29 19.25
C LEU A 138 31.95 -10.56 19.99
N SER A 139 32.22 -10.67 21.29
CA SER A 139 31.74 -11.81 22.10
C SER A 139 30.21 -11.89 22.12
N ARG A 140 29.51 -10.76 22.23
CA ARG A 140 28.03 -10.74 22.13
C ARG A 140 27.53 -11.26 20.79
N ILE A 141 28.13 -10.81 19.68
CA ILE A 141 27.78 -11.29 18.33
C ILE A 141 28.02 -12.79 18.23
N ARG A 142 29.18 -13.27 18.71
CA ARG A 142 29.55 -14.69 18.67
C ARG A 142 28.58 -15.56 19.45
N MET A 143 28.30 -15.20 20.72
CA MET A 143 27.33 -15.93 21.54
C MET A 143 25.95 -15.97 20.87
N ALA A 144 25.48 -14.84 20.34
CA ALA A 144 24.18 -14.80 19.66
C ALA A 144 24.13 -15.70 18.41
N VAL A 145 25.25 -15.84 17.68
CA VAL A 145 25.37 -16.77 16.54
C VAL A 145 25.44 -18.23 17.01
N GLU A 146 26.15 -18.49 18.10
CA GLU A 146 26.28 -19.82 18.72
C GLU A 146 24.95 -20.34 19.28
N ASP A 147 24.13 -19.46 19.84
CA ASP A 147 22.76 -19.77 20.31
C ASP A 147 21.83 -20.20 19.17
N GLN A 148 22.15 -19.86 17.91
CA GLN A 148 21.41 -20.33 16.73
C GLN A 148 21.97 -21.65 16.16
N GLY A 149 22.92 -22.28 16.87
CA GLY A 149 23.48 -23.58 16.50
C GLY A 149 24.62 -23.55 15.47
N MET A 150 25.17 -22.37 15.17
CA MET A 150 26.37 -22.22 14.35
C MET A 150 27.63 -22.15 15.21
N LYS A 151 28.76 -22.63 14.72
CA LYS A 151 30.05 -22.46 15.41
C LYS A 151 30.66 -21.11 15.06
N THR A 152 31.43 -20.52 15.97
CA THR A 152 32.19 -19.30 15.66
C THR A 152 33.66 -19.42 16.00
N MET A 153 34.49 -18.76 15.19
CA MET A 153 35.93 -18.66 15.40
C MET A 153 36.39 -17.23 15.15
N VAL A 154 37.51 -16.84 15.77
CA VAL A 154 38.21 -15.60 15.45
C VAL A 154 39.43 -15.96 14.62
N ALA A 155 39.62 -15.29 13.48
CA ALA A 155 40.74 -15.54 12.59
C ALA A 155 42.06 -15.16 13.27
N ASP A 156 43.12 -15.93 12.97
CA ASP A 156 44.49 -15.52 13.31
C ASP A 156 44.80 -14.19 12.61
N THR A 157 45.39 -13.25 13.36
CA THR A 157 45.76 -11.92 12.87
C THR A 157 46.72 -11.94 11.69
N ALA A 158 47.48 -13.01 11.48
CA ALA A 158 48.36 -13.20 10.33
C ALA A 158 47.65 -13.83 9.12
N SER A 159 46.46 -14.41 9.30
CA SER A 159 45.75 -15.11 8.23
C SER A 159 45.09 -14.16 7.22
N GLY A 160 44.91 -14.64 5.99
CA GLY A 160 44.15 -13.94 4.96
C GLY A 160 42.67 -13.72 5.30
N LEU A 161 42.12 -14.45 6.29
CA LEU A 161 40.75 -14.32 6.77
C LEU A 161 40.50 -13.02 7.55
N CYS A 162 41.56 -12.27 7.90
CA CYS A 162 41.44 -10.92 8.43
C CYS A 162 41.38 -9.84 7.33
N GLY A 163 41.67 -10.19 6.06
CA GLY A 163 41.73 -9.22 4.97
C GLY A 163 42.81 -8.17 5.22
N ASN A 164 44.03 -8.61 5.57
CA ASN A 164 45.15 -7.72 5.93
C ASN A 164 45.91 -7.18 4.70
N GLU A 165 45.58 -7.69 3.52
CA GLU A 165 46.20 -7.30 2.27
C GLU A 165 45.94 -5.83 1.96
N ASP A 166 46.89 -5.20 1.26
CA ASP A 166 46.87 -3.76 1.08
C ASP A 166 45.65 -3.22 0.33
N ASN A 167 45.17 -4.05 -0.57
CA ASN A 167 44.04 -3.84 -1.45
C ASN A 167 42.75 -4.48 -0.92
N SER A 168 42.74 -5.08 0.28
CA SER A 168 41.52 -5.68 0.82
C SER A 168 40.47 -4.61 1.14
N LEU A 169 39.22 -4.86 0.79
CA LEU A 169 38.09 -4.01 1.13
C LEU A 169 37.96 -3.80 2.65
N ASN A 170 38.38 -4.77 3.46
CA ASN A 170 38.34 -4.65 4.92
C ASN A 170 39.29 -3.57 5.48
N GLN A 171 40.25 -3.09 4.65
CA GLN A 171 41.23 -2.06 5.00
C GLN A 171 40.80 -0.65 4.56
N VAL A 172 39.68 -0.51 3.87
CA VAL A 172 39.33 0.71 3.12
C VAL A 172 39.21 1.96 4.00
N PHE A 173 38.78 1.80 5.25
CA PHE A 173 38.61 2.90 6.20
C PHE A 173 39.88 3.24 6.98
N ARG A 174 40.96 2.47 6.82
CA ARG A 174 42.19 2.59 7.64
C ARG A 174 43.39 3.10 6.86
N ARG A 175 43.23 3.31 5.55
CA ARG A 175 44.32 3.69 4.66
C ARG A 175 44.07 5.05 4.03
N ARG A 176 44.96 5.99 4.31
CA ARG A 176 44.88 7.35 3.79
C ARG A 176 45.40 7.49 2.35
N ASN A 177 46.24 6.56 1.89
CA ASN A 177 47.01 6.71 0.65
C ASN A 177 46.22 6.39 -0.62
N ASP A 178 45.47 5.29 -0.67
CA ASP A 178 44.83 4.82 -1.91
C ASP A 178 43.40 5.36 -2.11
N LEU A 179 42.67 5.61 -1.01
CA LEU A 179 41.27 6.06 -1.00
C LEU A 179 41.05 7.09 0.14
N PRO A 180 41.69 8.27 0.08
CA PRO A 180 41.64 9.28 1.16
C PRO A 180 40.20 9.68 1.53
N GLN A 181 39.30 9.70 0.54
CA GLN A 181 37.89 10.00 0.71
C GLN A 181 37.12 8.96 1.53
N LEU A 182 37.66 7.76 1.75
CA LEU A 182 37.05 6.69 2.56
C LEU A 182 37.76 6.48 3.89
N HIS A 183 38.95 7.07 4.08
CA HIS A 183 39.69 6.97 5.32
C HIS A 183 38.88 7.53 6.51
N ASP A 184 38.58 6.67 7.47
CA ASP A 184 37.98 7.04 8.74
C ASP A 184 38.22 5.94 9.79
N PRO A 185 39.11 6.17 10.78
CA PRO A 185 39.45 5.17 11.79
C PRO A 185 38.31 4.84 12.77
N THR A 186 37.21 5.60 12.78
CA THR A 186 36.07 5.37 13.69
C THR A 186 35.10 4.31 13.16
N VAL A 187 35.08 4.07 11.84
CA VAL A 187 34.23 3.05 11.22
C VAL A 187 34.62 1.68 11.73
N ARG A 188 33.69 0.92 12.30
CA ARG A 188 33.95 -0.44 12.76
C ARG A 188 33.73 -1.40 11.61
N SER A 189 34.72 -2.21 11.23
CA SER A 189 34.58 -3.21 10.16
C SER A 189 34.87 -4.63 10.65
N LEU A 190 34.11 -5.60 10.15
CA LEU A 190 34.25 -7.01 10.45
C LEU A 190 34.13 -7.83 9.15
N LEU A 191 35.15 -8.63 8.85
CA LEU A 191 35.11 -9.63 7.81
C LEU A 191 34.54 -10.93 8.41
N VAL A 192 33.39 -11.37 7.88
CA VAL A 192 32.69 -12.58 8.31
C VAL A 192 32.81 -13.60 7.19
N THR A 193 33.61 -14.64 7.42
CA THR A 193 33.83 -15.70 6.44
C THR A 193 32.98 -16.91 6.82
N LEU A 194 32.04 -17.28 5.96
CA LEU A 194 31.12 -18.40 6.17
C LEU A 194 31.71 -19.68 5.59
N ALA A 195 31.44 -20.79 6.27
CA ALA A 195 31.68 -22.13 5.74
C ALA A 195 30.84 -22.36 4.45
N PRO A 196 31.40 -23.04 3.42
CA PRO A 196 30.69 -23.25 2.15
C PRO A 196 29.32 -23.94 2.28
N ASP A 197 29.17 -24.86 3.24
CA ASP A 197 27.94 -25.60 3.48
C ASP A 197 26.76 -24.70 3.91
N LEU A 198 27.03 -23.58 4.58
CA LEU A 198 26.01 -22.62 5.03
C LEU A 198 25.32 -21.88 3.88
N VAL A 199 25.91 -21.91 2.68
CA VAL A 199 25.38 -21.29 1.47
C VAL A 199 25.33 -22.24 0.28
N ALA A 200 25.44 -23.55 0.50
CA ALA A 200 25.50 -24.54 -0.57
C ALA A 200 24.23 -24.59 -1.43
N SER A 201 23.06 -24.33 -0.85
CA SER A 201 21.77 -24.28 -1.53
C SER A 201 20.98 -23.02 -1.17
N ARG A 202 19.99 -22.66 -2.00
CA ARG A 202 19.12 -21.50 -1.75
C ARG A 202 18.37 -21.63 -0.43
N GLU A 203 17.90 -22.83 -0.13
CA GLU A 203 17.19 -23.16 1.10
C GLU A 203 18.13 -23.01 2.31
N ARG A 204 19.33 -23.57 2.23
CA ARG A 204 20.30 -23.46 3.33
C ARG A 204 20.76 -22.03 3.56
N ALA A 205 21.03 -21.28 2.49
CA ALA A 205 21.32 -19.85 2.57
C ALA A 205 20.17 -19.03 3.18
N GLY A 206 18.92 -19.41 2.88
CA GLY A 206 17.73 -18.83 3.49
C GLY A 206 17.64 -19.11 4.99
N GLN A 207 17.91 -20.35 5.41
CA GLN A 207 17.96 -20.74 6.82
C GLN A 207 19.07 -20.00 7.55
N THR A 208 20.30 -20.01 7.02
CA THR A 208 21.44 -19.28 7.60
C THR A 208 21.13 -17.79 7.72
N ALA A 209 20.46 -17.18 6.74
CA ALA A 209 20.03 -15.78 6.83
C ALA A 209 19.00 -15.56 7.96
N SER A 210 18.08 -16.51 8.18
CA SER A 210 17.12 -16.46 9.29
C SER A 210 17.81 -16.58 10.64
N ASP A 211 18.75 -17.51 10.76
CA ASP A 211 19.52 -17.73 11.98
C ASP A 211 20.37 -16.49 12.32
N LEU A 212 21.10 -15.96 11.33
CA LEU A 212 21.86 -14.72 11.50
C LEU A 212 20.97 -13.50 11.79
N LEU A 213 19.76 -13.45 11.23
CA LEU A 213 18.78 -12.42 11.57
C LEU A 213 18.41 -12.50 13.05
N HIS A 214 18.11 -13.69 13.58
CA HIS A 214 17.80 -13.86 15.00
C HIS A 214 18.97 -13.44 15.88
N ALA A 215 20.20 -13.81 15.52
CA ALA A 215 21.41 -13.43 16.24
C ALA A 215 21.68 -11.91 16.23
N LEU A 216 21.50 -11.25 15.08
CA LEU A 216 21.89 -9.86 14.89
C LEU A 216 20.76 -8.84 15.15
N ARG A 217 19.51 -9.28 15.27
CA ARG A 217 18.35 -8.39 15.50
C ARG A 217 18.50 -7.50 16.73
N PRO A 218 18.94 -7.97 17.91
CA PRO A 218 19.13 -7.10 19.07
C PRO A 218 20.13 -5.98 18.80
N LEU A 219 21.27 -6.34 18.19
CA LEU A 219 22.31 -5.38 17.82
C LEU A 219 21.81 -4.34 16.80
N ALA A 220 21.02 -4.77 15.81
CA ALA A 220 20.44 -3.87 14.81
C ALA A 220 19.46 -2.86 15.42
N SER A 221 18.73 -3.26 16.47
CA SER A 221 17.81 -2.38 17.21
C SER A 221 18.56 -1.29 17.99
N ASP A 222 19.66 -1.66 18.65
CA ASP A 222 20.52 -0.73 19.40
C ASP A 222 21.24 0.30 18.49
N MET A 223 21.27 0.04 17.18
CA MET A 223 21.97 0.84 16.18
C MET A 223 21.03 1.64 15.27
N SER A 224 19.80 1.94 15.70
CA SER A 224 18.81 2.69 14.91
C SER A 224 19.34 4.05 14.42
N LEU A 225 19.02 4.41 13.18
CA LEU A 225 19.42 5.70 12.59
C LEU A 225 18.44 6.79 13.03
N VAL A 226 18.81 7.60 14.02
CA VAL A 226 17.98 8.70 14.56
C VAL A 226 18.78 10.00 14.54
N ARG A 227 18.28 11.01 13.82
CA ARG A 227 18.83 12.37 13.70
C ARG A 227 18.10 13.32 14.65
N ARG A 228 18.79 14.36 15.12
CA ARG A 228 18.12 15.55 15.67
C ARG A 228 17.77 16.50 14.53
N VAL A 229 16.49 16.81 14.38
CA VAL A 229 15.97 17.68 13.31
C VAL A 229 15.28 18.89 13.93
N GLU A 230 15.62 20.08 13.44
CA GLU A 230 15.00 21.33 13.83
C GLU A 230 13.57 21.35 13.27
N LEU A 231 12.57 21.62 14.12
CA LEU A 231 11.16 21.52 13.70
C LEU A 231 10.81 22.48 12.56
N ASP A 232 11.44 23.65 12.53
CA ASP A 232 11.20 24.67 11.51
C ASP A 232 11.67 24.23 10.10
N ASN A 233 12.56 23.25 10.03
CA ASN A 233 13.01 22.68 8.77
C ASN A 233 12.06 21.57 8.25
N ILE A 234 10.99 21.24 8.97
CA ILE A 234 10.01 20.22 8.57
C ILE A 234 8.84 20.86 7.82
N ASP A 235 8.82 20.67 6.49
CA ASP A 235 7.75 21.14 5.62
C ASP A 235 6.44 20.41 5.89
N THR A 236 5.39 21.18 6.17
CA THR A 236 4.03 20.68 6.43
C THR A 236 2.93 21.39 5.64
N MET A 237 3.30 22.32 4.74
CA MET A 237 2.37 23.33 4.22
C MET A 237 1.78 23.02 2.84
N THR A 238 2.26 22.02 2.08
CA THR A 238 1.72 21.75 0.73
C THR A 238 1.17 20.33 0.56
N ARG A 239 0.16 20.19 -0.33
CA ARG A 239 -0.44 18.90 -0.72
C ARG A 239 0.56 17.88 -1.28
N ARG A 240 1.70 18.35 -1.85
CA ARG A 240 2.78 17.48 -2.32
C ARG A 240 3.58 16.87 -1.16
N ASP A 241 3.48 17.44 0.05
CA ASP A 241 4.31 17.06 1.20
C ASP A 241 3.66 15.99 2.07
N THR A 242 2.32 15.90 2.02
CA THR A 242 1.52 14.93 2.78
C THR A 242 1.16 13.67 1.98
N ARG A 243 1.64 13.52 0.73
CA ARG A 243 1.31 12.38 -0.16
C ARG A 243 1.65 11.00 0.39
N PHE A 244 2.61 10.93 1.32
CA PHE A 244 3.00 9.69 2.00
C PHE A 244 2.23 9.47 3.32
N ILE A 245 1.43 10.46 3.74
CA ILE A 245 0.65 10.49 4.98
C ILE A 245 -0.81 10.21 4.64
N PHE A 246 -1.19 8.94 4.58
CA PHE A 246 -2.55 8.55 4.21
C PHE A 246 -3.59 8.68 5.34
N ARG A 247 -3.22 9.27 6.49
CA ARG A 247 -4.14 9.57 7.61
C ARG A 247 -4.74 10.97 7.60
N VAL A 248 -4.25 11.88 6.75
CA VAL A 248 -4.59 13.31 6.86
C VAL A 248 -5.40 13.75 5.66
N ARG A 249 -6.67 14.07 5.91
CA ARG A 249 -7.33 15.22 5.29
C ARG A 249 -7.93 16.07 6.40
N GLU A 250 -7.76 17.39 6.29
CA GLU A 250 -8.36 18.44 7.13
C GLU A 250 -9.86 18.55 6.85
N GLU A 251 -10.62 17.50 7.14
CA GLU A 251 -12.07 17.59 7.18
C GLU A 251 -12.47 17.58 8.66
N GLU A 252 -13.00 18.71 9.13
CA GLU A 252 -13.45 18.95 10.52
C GLU A 252 -14.35 17.84 11.08
N GLN A 253 -14.94 17.02 10.20
CA GLN A 253 -15.92 16.00 10.56
C GLN A 253 -15.34 14.60 10.75
N TYR A 254 -14.09 14.31 10.37
CA TYR A 254 -13.57 12.92 10.32
C TYR A 254 -12.25 12.62 11.02
N THR A 255 -11.78 13.51 11.88
CA THR A 255 -10.60 13.21 12.69
C THR A 255 -10.90 13.29 14.18
N ASP A 256 -11.46 12.19 14.71
CA ASP A 256 -11.32 11.88 16.13
C ASP A 256 -9.85 11.98 16.57
N MET A 257 -8.91 11.65 15.69
CA MET A 257 -7.47 11.69 15.98
C MET A 257 -6.81 13.09 15.99
N LEU A 258 -7.49 14.14 15.53
CA LEU A 258 -7.04 15.55 15.58
C LEU A 258 -7.90 16.41 16.50
N ARG A 259 -8.92 15.87 17.18
CA ARG A 259 -9.61 16.64 18.24
C ARG A 259 -8.54 17.14 19.21
N GLU A 260 -8.66 18.39 19.60
CA GLU A 260 -7.71 19.08 20.48
C GLU A 260 -7.34 18.24 21.71
N ALA A 261 -8.33 17.60 22.33
CA ALA A 261 -8.16 16.72 23.49
C ALA A 261 -7.16 15.56 23.25
N TYR A 262 -7.21 14.88 22.10
CA TYR A 262 -6.30 13.76 21.82
C TYR A 262 -4.87 14.21 21.49
N LEU A 263 -4.72 15.42 20.92
CA LEU A 263 -3.40 16.00 20.69
C LEU A 263 -2.78 16.50 22.01
N GLU A 264 -3.59 17.03 22.92
CA GLU A 264 -3.17 17.42 24.28
C GLU A 264 -2.74 16.21 25.10
N GLU A 265 -3.50 15.12 25.09
CA GLU A 265 -3.13 13.89 25.78
C GLU A 265 -1.78 13.35 25.26
N LEU A 266 -1.61 13.31 23.93
CA LEU A 266 -0.36 12.88 23.31
C LEU A 266 0.81 13.82 23.64
N ALA A 267 0.58 15.14 23.65
CA ALA A 267 1.58 16.12 24.03
C ALA A 267 2.00 15.95 25.51
N SER A 268 1.04 15.78 26.41
CA SER A 268 1.30 15.50 27.83
C SER A 268 2.13 14.22 28.01
N SER A 269 1.77 13.15 27.30
CA SER A 269 2.55 11.91 27.32
C SER A 269 3.98 12.09 26.79
N ILE A 270 4.16 12.85 25.71
CA ILE A 270 5.50 13.11 25.15
C ILE A 270 6.33 13.98 26.09
N ALA A 271 5.71 14.94 26.77
CA ALA A 271 6.38 15.76 27.77
C ALA A 271 6.86 14.93 28.98
N GLY A 272 6.05 13.98 29.45
CA GLY A 272 6.40 13.13 30.61
C GLY A 272 7.38 11.99 30.29
N ASN A 273 7.21 11.32 29.14
CA ASN A 273 7.94 10.09 28.82
C ASN A 273 8.98 10.27 27.68
N GLY A 274 9.06 11.45 27.09
CA GLY A 274 9.85 11.70 25.89
C GLY A 274 9.23 11.10 24.62
N LEU A 275 9.91 11.30 23.48
CA LEU A 275 9.49 10.75 22.20
C LEU A 275 9.97 9.29 22.06
N LEU A 276 9.19 8.34 22.59
CA LEU A 276 9.55 6.91 22.55
C LEU A 276 9.76 6.33 21.15
N HIS A 277 9.07 6.88 20.16
CA HIS A 277 9.20 6.46 18.78
C HIS A 277 9.58 7.69 17.94
N PRO A 278 10.70 7.67 17.21
CA PRO A 278 11.11 8.79 16.35
C PRO A 278 10.12 9.08 15.22
N LEU A 279 10.20 10.30 14.68
CA LEU A 279 9.57 10.63 13.40
C LEU A 279 10.28 9.90 12.25
N VAL A 280 9.61 9.77 11.11
CA VAL A 280 10.27 9.29 9.88
C VAL A 280 10.15 10.41 8.86
N LEU A 281 11.29 10.93 8.42
CA LEU A 281 11.39 12.10 7.57
C LEU A 281 12.14 11.77 6.27
N LEU A 282 11.84 12.53 5.23
CA LEU A 282 12.55 12.56 3.97
C LEU A 282 13.25 13.90 3.83
N GLN A 283 14.57 13.93 3.92
CA GLN A 283 15.37 15.10 3.60
C GLN A 283 15.37 15.35 2.10
N LYS A 284 15.04 16.58 1.73
CA LYS A 284 15.01 17.12 0.39
C LYS A 284 16.36 17.72 0.00
N ASN A 285 16.55 17.90 -1.31
CA ASN A 285 17.78 18.47 -1.86
C ASN A 285 18.03 19.92 -1.41
N ASP A 286 16.99 20.64 -0.99
CA ASP A 286 17.08 21.99 -0.42
C ASP A 286 17.38 22.00 1.09
N GLY A 287 17.64 20.83 1.69
CA GLY A 287 17.95 20.69 3.11
C GLY A 287 16.74 20.56 4.04
N ARG A 288 15.52 20.80 3.54
CA ARG A 288 14.28 20.67 4.33
C ARG A 288 13.84 19.22 4.46
N TYR A 289 12.93 18.96 5.37
CA TYR A 289 12.44 17.62 5.69
C TYR A 289 10.95 17.50 5.40
N LYS A 290 10.52 16.38 4.84
CA LYS A 290 9.09 16.03 4.70
C LYS A 290 8.74 14.87 5.61
N ILE A 291 7.57 14.90 6.21
CA ILE A 291 7.12 13.82 7.08
C ILE A 291 6.64 12.64 6.24
N LEU A 292 7.32 11.50 6.36
CA LEU A 292 6.83 10.22 5.85
C LEU A 292 5.88 9.57 6.86
N CYS A 293 6.26 9.55 8.15
CA CYS A 293 5.45 8.98 9.22
C CYS A 293 5.58 9.76 10.53
N GLY A 294 4.49 9.79 11.32
CA GLY A 294 4.50 10.38 12.66
C GLY A 294 3.89 11.77 12.77
N PHE A 295 3.07 12.19 11.81
CA PHE A 295 2.45 13.51 11.79
C PHE A 295 1.79 13.94 13.11
N ARG A 296 1.03 13.04 13.78
CA ARG A 296 0.41 13.34 15.09
C ARG A 296 1.44 13.68 16.18
N ARG A 297 2.57 12.97 16.21
CA ARG A 297 3.67 13.24 17.16
C ARG A 297 4.34 14.56 16.82
N PHE A 298 4.59 14.83 15.53
CA PHE A 298 5.10 16.13 15.10
C PHE A 298 4.19 17.28 15.57
N GLN A 299 2.86 17.17 15.37
CA GLN A 299 1.91 18.19 15.82
C GLN A 299 1.91 18.35 17.34
N ALA A 300 1.92 17.25 18.11
CA ALA A 300 2.02 17.28 19.56
C ALA A 300 3.32 17.94 20.04
N ILE A 301 4.46 17.60 19.44
CA ILE A 301 5.78 18.19 19.75
C ILE A 301 5.83 19.68 19.41
N ARG A 302 5.22 20.08 18.28
CA ARG A 302 5.10 21.49 17.90
C ARG A 302 4.28 22.28 18.93
N ARG A 303 3.21 21.70 19.47
CA ARG A 303 2.41 22.30 20.56
C ARG A 303 3.21 22.42 21.86
N LEU A 304 4.11 21.49 22.14
CA LEU A 304 5.01 21.56 23.30
C LEU A 304 6.11 22.64 23.15
N GLY A 305 6.22 23.30 21.99
CA GLY A 305 7.24 24.32 21.75
C GLY A 305 8.66 23.79 21.67
N TRP A 306 8.84 22.50 21.39
CA TRP A 306 10.18 21.94 21.22
C TRP A 306 10.85 22.53 19.98
N ARG A 307 12.14 22.81 20.07
CA ARG A 307 12.97 23.27 18.93
C ARG A 307 13.47 22.10 18.07
N TRP A 308 13.76 20.96 18.70
CA TRP A 308 14.38 19.80 18.07
C TRP A 308 13.55 18.54 18.30
N VAL A 309 13.59 17.63 17.32
CA VAL A 309 12.93 16.32 17.39
C VAL A 309 13.83 15.21 16.88
N GLU A 310 13.74 14.06 17.51
CA GLU A 310 14.38 12.83 17.06
C GLU A 310 13.62 12.21 15.88
N ALA A 311 14.35 11.98 14.78
CA ALA A 311 13.77 11.51 13.53
C ALA A 311 14.71 10.57 12.77
N LYS A 312 14.16 9.47 12.26
CA LYS A 312 14.79 8.68 11.22
C LYS A 312 14.67 9.42 9.89
N VAL A 313 15.79 9.73 9.26
CA VAL A 313 15.80 10.55 8.05
C VAL A 313 16.31 9.75 6.87
N TYR A 314 15.60 9.84 5.76
CA TYR A 314 15.97 9.31 4.46
C TYR A 314 16.32 10.45 3.50
N HIS A 315 17.28 10.28 2.61
CA HIS A 315 17.63 11.29 1.60
C HIS A 315 16.87 11.06 0.29
N GLU A 316 16.30 12.11 -0.30
CA GLU A 316 15.50 11.99 -1.54
C GLU A 316 16.25 11.35 -2.71
N ASN A 317 17.56 11.56 -2.83
CA ASN A 317 18.37 10.99 -3.92
C ASN A 317 18.64 9.49 -3.77
N ASP A 318 18.43 8.93 -2.57
CA ASP A 318 18.70 7.52 -2.30
C ASP A 318 17.51 6.61 -2.55
N PHE A 319 16.29 7.17 -2.66
CA PHE A 319 15.05 6.39 -2.70
C PHE A 319 14.18 6.78 -3.88
N THR A 320 13.62 5.77 -4.56
CA THR A 320 12.58 6.01 -5.55
C THR A 320 11.26 6.39 -4.87
N THR A 321 10.32 6.98 -5.61
CA THR A 321 8.97 7.25 -5.10
C THR A 321 8.31 5.99 -4.54
N GLU A 322 8.50 4.84 -5.21
CA GLU A 322 7.97 3.55 -4.76
C GLU A 322 8.58 3.10 -3.43
N ASP A 323 9.89 3.25 -3.26
CA ASP A 323 10.57 2.93 -2.00
C ASP A 323 10.01 3.76 -0.85
N LEU A 324 9.76 5.06 -1.07
CA LEU A 324 9.18 5.96 -0.08
C LEU A 324 7.76 5.56 0.33
N PHE A 325 6.92 5.12 -0.63
CA PHE A 325 5.60 4.56 -0.32
C PHE A 325 5.71 3.26 0.47
N ASN A 326 6.63 2.36 0.12
CA ASN A 326 6.86 1.11 0.85
C ASN A 326 7.37 1.36 2.28
N ILE A 327 8.27 2.32 2.46
CA ILE A 327 8.76 2.74 3.78
C ILE A 327 7.59 3.28 4.61
N SER A 328 6.79 4.20 4.06
CA SER A 328 5.63 4.73 4.77
C SER A 328 4.64 3.63 5.15
N LEU A 329 4.36 2.72 4.23
CA LEU A 329 3.45 1.60 4.46
C LEU A 329 3.97 0.70 5.59
N ALA A 330 5.23 0.27 5.53
CA ALA A 330 5.84 -0.61 6.51
C ALA A 330 5.86 0.01 7.92
N GLU A 331 6.19 1.28 8.05
CA GLU A 331 6.21 1.97 9.35
C GLU A 331 4.80 2.13 9.96
N ASN A 332 3.78 2.26 9.12
CA ASN A 332 2.39 2.32 9.60
C ASN A 332 1.82 0.94 9.96
N THR A 333 2.05 -0.09 9.15
CA THR A 333 1.53 -1.45 9.39
C THR A 333 2.17 -2.12 10.61
N ARG A 334 3.43 -1.81 10.94
CA ARG A 334 4.08 -2.28 12.18
C ARG A 334 3.32 -1.88 13.46
N ARG A 335 2.54 -0.80 13.43
CA ARG A 335 1.83 -0.29 14.62
C ARG A 335 0.42 -0.83 14.72
N ARG A 336 -0.32 -0.80 13.60
CA ARG A 336 -1.67 -1.34 13.48
C ARG A 336 -2.03 -1.60 12.03
N ASN A 337 -3.06 -2.43 11.84
CA ASN A 337 -3.68 -2.60 10.54
C ASN A 337 -4.28 -1.27 10.04
N LEU A 338 -4.15 -1.03 8.74
CA LEU A 338 -4.79 0.10 8.07
C LEU A 338 -6.27 -0.20 7.89
N ASN A 339 -7.13 0.79 8.15
CA ASN A 339 -8.55 0.67 7.86
C ASN A 339 -8.81 0.82 6.34
N PRO A 340 -9.98 0.41 5.83
CA PRO A 340 -10.25 0.43 4.39
C PRO A 340 -10.12 1.81 3.74
N VAL A 341 -10.39 2.86 4.50
CA VAL A 341 -10.35 4.25 4.06
C VAL A 341 -8.90 4.74 3.95
N GLU A 342 -8.03 4.37 4.89
CA GLU A 342 -6.58 4.59 4.86
C GLU A 342 -5.93 3.84 3.70
N ILE A 343 -6.31 2.57 3.48
CA ILE A 343 -5.83 1.76 2.35
C ILE A 343 -6.20 2.42 1.02
N GLY A 344 -7.45 2.84 0.86
CA GLY A 344 -7.89 3.53 -0.35
C GLY A 344 -7.15 4.85 -0.60
N ASN A 345 -6.83 5.60 0.45
CA ASN A 345 -6.05 6.84 0.34
C ASN A 345 -4.59 6.58 -0.07
N PHE A 346 -3.96 5.56 0.52
CA PHE A 346 -2.64 5.11 0.13
C PHE A 346 -2.60 4.73 -1.35
N LEU A 347 -3.56 3.90 -1.79
CA LEU A 347 -3.66 3.44 -3.18
C LEU A 347 -3.87 4.60 -4.15
N GLU A 348 -4.71 5.57 -3.80
CA GLU A 348 -4.96 6.75 -4.63
C GLU A 348 -3.72 7.64 -4.76
N SER A 349 -3.02 7.85 -3.64
CA SER A 349 -1.77 8.62 -3.63
C SER A 349 -0.68 7.92 -4.43
N ALA A 350 -0.52 6.61 -4.25
CA ALA A 350 0.42 5.79 -5.02
C ALA A 350 0.12 5.81 -6.52
N ALA A 351 -1.16 5.68 -6.90
CA ALA A 351 -1.60 5.74 -8.29
C ALA A 351 -1.21 7.07 -8.95
N ARG A 352 -1.46 8.18 -8.24
CA ARG A 352 -1.21 9.54 -8.73
C ARG A 352 0.26 9.85 -8.88
N GLU A 353 1.07 9.48 -7.88
CA GLU A 353 2.49 9.86 -7.81
C GLU A 353 3.39 9.00 -8.70
N MET A 354 2.98 7.75 -8.96
CA MET A 354 3.75 6.82 -9.80
C MET A 354 3.08 6.52 -11.14
N GLY A 355 1.90 7.10 -11.43
CA GLY A 355 1.16 6.87 -12.67
C GLY A 355 0.63 5.43 -12.83
N LEU A 356 0.36 4.73 -11.72
CA LEU A 356 0.02 3.31 -11.72
C LEU A 356 -1.47 3.06 -11.95
N ASN A 357 -1.77 2.02 -12.72
CA ASN A 357 -3.13 1.50 -12.86
C ASN A 357 -3.49 0.50 -11.74
N ASN A 358 -4.76 0.08 -11.68
CA ASN A 358 -5.25 -0.81 -10.62
C ASN A 358 -4.59 -2.19 -10.61
N GLN A 359 -4.14 -2.70 -11.76
CA GLN A 359 -3.43 -3.97 -11.84
C GLN A 359 -2.02 -3.82 -11.26
N GLU A 360 -1.30 -2.77 -11.65
CA GLU A 360 0.05 -2.49 -11.14
C GLU A 360 0.04 -2.23 -9.62
N LEU A 361 -0.96 -1.49 -9.12
CA LEU A 361 -1.12 -1.28 -7.67
C LEU A 361 -1.35 -2.60 -6.92
N ALA A 362 -2.14 -3.51 -7.51
CA ALA A 362 -2.39 -4.81 -6.91
C ALA A 362 -1.12 -5.67 -6.83
N GLU A 363 -0.31 -5.61 -7.88
CA GLU A 363 0.96 -6.34 -7.98
C GLU A 363 2.03 -5.78 -7.03
N ARG A 364 2.17 -4.45 -6.94
CA ARG A 364 3.22 -3.78 -6.14
C ARG A 364 2.90 -3.70 -4.65
N PHE A 365 1.65 -3.37 -4.29
CA PHE A 365 1.28 -3.05 -2.90
C PHE A 365 0.26 -4.01 -2.28
N GLY A 366 -0.42 -4.83 -3.08
CA GLY A 366 -1.52 -5.67 -2.59
C GLY A 366 -1.12 -6.60 -1.44
N ALA A 367 0.05 -7.25 -1.55
CA ALA A 367 0.56 -8.12 -0.50
C ALA A 367 0.95 -7.33 0.78
N SER A 368 1.65 -6.22 0.61
CA SER A 368 2.09 -5.35 1.72
C SER A 368 0.93 -4.72 2.50
N LEU A 369 -0.21 -4.51 1.84
CA LEU A 369 -1.44 -4.00 2.44
C LEU A 369 -2.25 -5.09 3.17
N GLY A 370 -1.88 -6.36 3.05
CA GLY A 370 -2.61 -7.48 3.65
C GLY A 370 -4.03 -7.64 3.11
N ILE A 371 -4.30 -7.13 1.90
CA ILE A 371 -5.64 -7.19 1.29
C ILE A 371 -5.77 -8.43 0.42
N GLY A 372 -6.90 -9.13 0.52
CA GLY A 372 -7.13 -10.38 -0.20
C GLY A 372 -6.73 -11.61 0.62
N ARG A 373 -6.53 -12.74 -0.05
CA ARG A 373 -6.20 -14.01 0.63
C ARG A 373 -4.68 -14.16 0.75
N PRO A 374 -4.14 -14.57 1.92
CA PRO A 374 -2.71 -14.85 2.06
C PRO A 374 -2.21 -15.81 0.97
N GLY A 375 -1.07 -15.48 0.36
CA GLY A 375 -0.47 -16.29 -0.70
C GLY A 375 -1.13 -16.18 -2.08
N GLN A 376 -2.21 -15.40 -2.24
CA GLN A 376 -2.85 -15.15 -3.54
C GLN A 376 -2.57 -13.74 -4.04
N LYS A 377 -2.48 -13.59 -5.36
CA LYS A 377 -2.39 -12.28 -6.00
C LYS A 377 -3.67 -11.48 -5.76
N VAL A 378 -3.50 -10.22 -5.40
CA VAL A 378 -4.62 -9.29 -5.24
C VAL A 378 -5.19 -8.95 -6.62
N SER A 379 -6.51 -8.90 -6.72
CA SER A 379 -7.17 -8.54 -7.98
C SER A 379 -7.24 -7.02 -8.15
N GLN A 380 -7.17 -6.55 -9.39
CA GLN A 380 -7.45 -5.13 -9.71
C GLN A 380 -8.85 -4.67 -9.26
N SER A 381 -9.82 -5.58 -9.20
CA SER A 381 -11.17 -5.30 -8.68
C SER A 381 -11.15 -4.97 -7.19
N THR A 382 -10.30 -5.66 -6.42
CA THR A 382 -10.08 -5.36 -4.99
C THR A 382 -9.53 -3.95 -4.82
N ILE A 383 -8.50 -3.57 -5.60
CA ILE A 383 -7.94 -2.20 -5.58
C ILE A 383 -9.01 -1.16 -5.93
N HIS A 384 -9.80 -1.43 -6.96
CA HIS A 384 -10.90 -0.55 -7.38
C HIS A 384 -11.93 -0.30 -6.27
N LYS A 385 -12.24 -1.32 -5.47
CA LYS A 385 -13.16 -1.21 -4.32
C LYS A 385 -12.63 -0.25 -3.26
N TYR A 386 -11.36 -0.40 -2.85
CA TYR A 386 -10.74 0.47 -1.85
C TYR A 386 -10.68 1.93 -2.34
N ARG A 387 -10.29 2.15 -3.60
CA ARG A 387 -10.26 3.49 -4.20
C ARG A 387 -11.65 4.13 -4.27
N LYS A 388 -12.69 3.37 -4.63
CA LYS A 388 -14.09 3.86 -4.62
C LYS A 388 -14.56 4.30 -3.23
N VAL A 389 -14.23 3.53 -2.20
CA VAL A 389 -14.57 3.89 -0.81
C VAL A 389 -13.85 5.18 -0.42
N ASN A 390 -12.57 5.33 -0.78
CA ASN A 390 -11.84 6.58 -0.57
C ASN A 390 -12.49 7.77 -1.29
N MET A 391 -13.02 7.58 -2.50
CA MET A 391 -13.71 8.65 -3.25
C MET A 391 -14.97 9.16 -2.55
N ILE A 392 -15.73 8.31 -1.84
CA ILE A 392 -16.88 8.76 -1.03
C ILE A 392 -16.40 9.77 0.00
N ARG A 393 -15.33 9.41 0.72
CA ARG A 393 -14.69 10.31 1.70
C ARG A 393 -14.19 11.59 1.04
N GLU A 394 -13.44 11.48 -0.06
CA GLU A 394 -12.80 12.66 -0.68
C GLU A 394 -13.77 13.73 -1.18
N ARG A 395 -15.03 13.37 -1.42
CA ARG A 395 -16.08 14.29 -1.83
C ARG A 395 -16.85 14.89 -0.64
N GLY A 396 -16.48 14.53 0.59
CA GLY A 396 -17.20 14.94 1.81
C GLY A 396 -18.63 14.40 1.87
N GLU A 397 -18.92 13.35 1.11
CA GLU A 397 -20.26 12.79 1.06
C GLU A 397 -20.39 11.70 2.14
N SER A 398 -21.55 11.61 2.80
CA SER A 398 -21.89 10.47 3.67
C SER A 398 -21.08 10.29 4.96
N ALA A 399 -20.90 11.38 5.73
CA ALA A 399 -20.79 11.43 7.22
C ALA A 399 -20.68 10.07 7.96
N GLU A 400 -21.85 9.51 8.15
CA GLU A 400 -22.06 8.38 9.02
C GLU A 400 -21.53 7.07 8.41
N ILE A 401 -21.48 6.95 7.07
CA ILE A 401 -21.04 5.73 6.38
C ILE A 401 -19.55 5.49 6.61
N ILE A 402 -18.72 6.53 6.47
CA ILE A 402 -17.28 6.39 6.65
C ILE A 402 -16.94 6.18 8.12
N THR A 403 -17.63 6.85 9.04
CA THR A 403 -17.42 6.66 10.49
C THR A 403 -17.73 5.23 10.90
N ASP A 404 -18.93 4.73 10.54
CA ASP A 404 -19.32 3.37 10.90
C ASP A 404 -18.48 2.32 10.15
N LEU A 405 -17.90 2.63 8.99
CA LEU A 405 -16.92 1.77 8.31
C LEU A 405 -15.57 1.72 9.06
N ILE A 406 -15.09 2.86 9.57
CA ILE A 406 -13.85 2.94 10.36
C ILE A 406 -14.01 2.22 11.70
N ASP A 407 -15.17 2.37 12.33
CA ASP A 407 -15.54 1.73 13.60
C ASP A 407 -15.92 0.24 13.44
N GLU A 408 -15.78 -0.33 12.24
CA GLU A 408 -16.12 -1.72 11.92
C GLU A 408 -17.60 -2.10 12.14
N LYS A 409 -18.49 -1.12 12.34
CA LYS A 409 -19.95 -1.28 12.43
C LYS A 409 -20.59 -1.55 11.06
N LEU A 410 -19.92 -1.13 9.98
CA LEU A 410 -20.37 -1.30 8.60
C LEU A 410 -19.34 -2.09 7.78
N SER A 411 -19.81 -3.16 7.13
CA SER A 411 -18.93 -4.00 6.29
C SER A 411 -18.41 -3.25 5.06
N PHE A 412 -17.10 -3.32 4.84
CA PHE A 412 -16.43 -2.80 3.63
C PHE A 412 -17.09 -3.26 2.32
N THR A 413 -17.51 -4.53 2.25
CA THR A 413 -18.14 -5.10 1.05
C THR A 413 -19.46 -4.39 0.71
N ILE A 414 -20.26 -4.06 1.73
CA ILE A 414 -21.52 -3.31 1.54
C ILE A 414 -21.21 -1.91 1.01
N VAL A 415 -20.23 -1.22 1.60
CA VAL A 415 -19.86 0.13 1.17
C VAL A 415 -19.37 0.11 -0.27
N ALA A 416 -18.41 -0.77 -0.60
CA ALA A 416 -17.75 -0.77 -1.90
C ALA A 416 -18.66 -1.24 -3.06
N GLU A 417 -19.55 -2.21 -2.80
CA GLU A 417 -20.35 -2.85 -3.85
C GLU A 417 -21.78 -2.32 -3.97
N ILE A 418 -22.32 -1.71 -2.92
CA ILE A 418 -23.72 -1.28 -2.90
C ILE A 418 -23.82 0.23 -2.74
N LEU A 419 -23.14 0.81 -1.74
CA LEU A 419 -23.24 2.25 -1.47
C LEU A 419 -22.41 3.07 -2.47
N ALA A 420 -21.15 2.72 -2.71
CA ALA A 420 -20.26 3.47 -3.60
C ALA A 420 -20.75 3.60 -5.05
N PRO A 421 -21.46 2.62 -5.64
CA PRO A 421 -22.07 2.79 -6.96
C PRO A 421 -23.24 3.79 -7.02
N ILE A 422 -23.87 4.13 -5.89
CA ILE A 422 -24.96 5.10 -5.85
C ILE A 422 -24.36 6.50 -5.98
N ARG A 423 -24.61 7.13 -7.14
CA ARG A 423 -24.02 8.43 -7.51
C ARG A 423 -24.65 9.61 -6.77
N ASN A 424 -25.92 9.52 -6.43
CA ASN A 424 -26.63 10.58 -5.71
C ASN A 424 -26.37 10.43 -4.20
N PRO A 425 -25.71 11.39 -3.54
CA PRO A 425 -25.41 11.32 -2.11
C PRO A 425 -26.68 11.20 -1.25
N ALA A 426 -27.76 11.90 -1.61
CA ALA A 426 -29.01 11.86 -0.86
C ALA A 426 -29.65 10.46 -0.87
N ASP A 427 -29.65 9.79 -2.03
CA ASP A 427 -30.15 8.42 -2.17
C ASP A 427 -29.29 7.44 -1.35
N ARG A 428 -27.97 7.63 -1.36
CA ARG A 428 -27.02 6.79 -0.63
C ARG A 428 -27.15 6.96 0.88
N ASP A 429 -27.26 8.20 1.34
CA ASP A 429 -27.40 8.55 2.75
C ASP A 429 -28.74 8.09 3.31
N LEU A 430 -29.83 8.28 2.56
CA LEU A 430 -31.15 7.79 2.98
C LEU A 430 -31.19 6.26 3.01
N LEU A 431 -30.62 5.58 2.02
CA LEU A 431 -30.49 4.12 2.05
C LEU A 431 -29.71 3.68 3.29
N TYR A 432 -28.62 4.36 3.61
CA TYR A 432 -27.82 4.02 4.79
C TYR A 432 -28.58 4.27 6.09
N LEU A 433 -29.00 5.52 6.34
CA LEU A 433 -29.56 5.97 7.60
C LEU A 433 -30.94 5.37 7.89
N GLN A 434 -31.78 5.19 6.86
CA GLN A 434 -33.16 4.72 7.08
C GLN A 434 -33.31 3.21 6.97
N ILE A 435 -32.42 2.53 6.24
CA ILE A 435 -32.57 1.09 5.95
C ILE A 435 -31.37 0.30 6.47
N ILE A 436 -30.15 0.57 6.01
CA ILE A 436 -28.99 -0.28 6.34
C ILE A 436 -28.67 -0.23 7.84
N ARG A 437 -28.51 0.97 8.39
CA ARG A 437 -28.16 1.20 9.80
C ARG A 437 -29.19 0.61 10.78
N PRO A 438 -30.51 0.85 10.61
CA PRO A 438 -31.51 0.32 11.56
C PRO A 438 -31.92 -1.14 11.33
N LEU A 439 -31.84 -1.66 10.09
CA LEU A 439 -32.31 -3.02 9.81
C LEU A 439 -31.19 -4.06 9.71
N ALA A 440 -29.92 -3.63 9.59
CA ALA A 440 -28.74 -4.46 9.41
C ALA A 440 -28.94 -5.61 8.38
N PRO A 441 -29.37 -5.30 7.13
CA PRO A 441 -29.67 -6.32 6.13
C PRO A 441 -28.41 -7.08 5.70
N THR A 442 -28.55 -8.37 5.45
CA THR A 442 -27.50 -9.15 4.78
C THR A 442 -27.30 -8.67 3.34
N ARG A 443 -26.13 -8.92 2.75
CA ARG A 443 -25.84 -8.52 1.35
C ARG A 443 -26.91 -8.98 0.35
N PRO A 444 -27.42 -10.24 0.37
CA PRO A 444 -28.50 -10.65 -0.52
C PRO A 444 -29.80 -9.86 -0.33
N GLN A 445 -30.20 -9.60 0.93
CA GLN A 445 -31.39 -8.81 1.24
C GLN A 445 -31.24 -7.37 0.75
N LEU A 446 -30.08 -6.76 0.96
CA LEU A 446 -29.83 -5.40 0.52
C LEU A 446 -29.85 -5.26 -1.01
N LEU A 447 -29.33 -6.25 -1.75
CA LEU A 447 -29.46 -6.29 -3.22
C LEU A 447 -30.92 -6.37 -3.67
N GLN A 448 -31.77 -7.12 -2.96
CA GLN A 448 -33.20 -7.16 -3.24
C GLN A 448 -33.87 -5.80 -2.95
N ILE A 449 -33.55 -5.17 -1.82
CA ILE A 449 -34.08 -3.85 -1.46
C ILE A 449 -33.71 -2.81 -2.52
N VAL A 450 -32.43 -2.71 -2.90
CA VAL A 450 -31.96 -1.77 -3.92
C VAL A 450 -32.59 -2.04 -5.29
N LYS A 451 -32.96 -3.29 -5.58
CA LYS A 451 -33.70 -3.64 -6.81
C LYS A 451 -35.18 -3.24 -6.75
N LEU A 452 -35.82 -3.35 -5.59
CA LEU A 452 -37.27 -3.11 -5.44
C LEU A 452 -37.63 -1.63 -5.26
N LEU A 453 -36.79 -0.84 -4.57
CA LEU A 453 -37.09 0.58 -4.31
C LEU A 453 -37.34 1.40 -5.59
N PRO A 454 -36.54 1.27 -6.67
CA PRO A 454 -36.78 2.01 -7.91
C PRO A 454 -38.08 1.63 -8.65
N ALA A 455 -38.71 0.50 -8.31
CA ALA A 455 -40.02 0.12 -8.87
C ALA A 455 -41.17 0.88 -8.20
N ILE A 456 -40.94 1.43 -7.01
CA ILE A 456 -41.94 2.13 -6.19
C ILE A 456 -41.81 3.65 -6.31
N GLY A 457 -40.61 4.17 -6.62
CA GLY A 457 -40.36 5.60 -6.82
C GLY A 457 -39.24 5.85 -7.82
N SER A 458 -39.21 7.05 -8.40
CA SER A 458 -38.23 7.47 -9.42
C SER A 458 -36.77 7.49 -8.93
N SER A 459 -36.56 7.53 -7.61
CA SER A 459 -35.26 7.38 -6.95
C SER A 459 -35.41 6.65 -5.62
N ILE A 460 -34.29 6.30 -4.98
CA ILE A 460 -34.30 5.68 -3.64
C ILE A 460 -34.92 6.64 -2.62
N ALA A 461 -34.57 7.92 -2.67
CA ALA A 461 -35.15 8.97 -1.84
C ALA A 461 -36.66 9.09 -2.05
N ALA A 462 -37.13 9.09 -3.30
CA ALA A 462 -38.56 9.15 -3.62
C ALA A 462 -39.30 7.90 -3.14
N ALA A 463 -38.70 6.72 -3.28
CA ALA A 463 -39.26 5.47 -2.78
C ALA A 463 -39.36 5.46 -1.25
N ILE A 464 -38.33 5.92 -0.53
CA ILE A 464 -38.33 6.03 0.93
C ILE A 464 -39.30 7.13 1.42
N ALA A 465 -39.55 8.16 0.61
CA ALA A 465 -40.55 9.18 0.91
C ALA A 465 -41.99 8.68 0.75
N ASN A 466 -42.22 7.62 -0.03
CA ASN A 466 -43.54 7.04 -0.23
C ASN A 466 -44.16 6.60 1.11
N PRO A 467 -45.39 7.05 1.46
CA PRO A 467 -46.04 6.70 2.72
C PRO A 467 -46.15 5.19 2.97
N ALA A 468 -46.41 4.40 1.92
CA ALA A 468 -46.53 2.95 2.04
C ALA A 468 -45.18 2.31 2.40
N VAL A 469 -44.08 2.80 1.84
CA VAL A 469 -42.72 2.33 2.16
C VAL A 469 -42.32 2.76 3.58
N ARG A 470 -42.68 3.96 4.02
CA ARG A 470 -42.45 4.40 5.41
C ARG A 470 -43.19 3.55 6.43
N GLN A 471 -44.46 3.21 6.15
CA GLN A 471 -45.23 2.30 6.99
C GLN A 471 -44.64 0.88 6.99
N ALA A 472 -44.24 0.36 5.82
CA ALA A 472 -43.55 -0.92 5.72
C ALA A 472 -42.26 -0.92 6.55
N LEU A 473 -41.47 0.15 6.48
CA LEU A 473 -40.23 0.31 7.24
C LEU A 473 -40.48 0.35 8.76
N ALA A 474 -41.50 1.10 9.20
CA ALA A 474 -41.88 1.17 10.61
C ALA A 474 -42.31 -0.20 11.16
N ARG A 475 -43.15 -0.93 10.42
CA ARG A 475 -43.57 -2.30 10.77
C ARG A 475 -42.39 -3.27 10.82
N ALA A 476 -41.49 -3.17 9.84
CA ALA A 476 -40.31 -4.01 9.77
C ALA A 476 -39.38 -3.81 10.98
N ARG A 477 -39.18 -2.58 11.46
CA ARG A 477 -38.33 -2.30 12.63
C ARG A 477 -38.79 -3.02 13.90
N SER A 478 -40.09 -3.26 14.05
CA SER A 478 -40.64 -4.02 15.19
C SER A 478 -40.66 -5.55 15.01
N ALA A 479 -40.27 -6.05 13.83
CA ALA A 479 -40.31 -7.48 13.56
C ALA A 479 -39.09 -8.22 14.14
N ARG A 480 -39.25 -9.53 14.40
CA ARG A 480 -38.14 -10.39 14.85
C ARG A 480 -36.96 -10.45 13.86
N SER A 481 -37.24 -10.29 12.56
CA SER A 481 -36.22 -10.17 11.51
C SER A 481 -36.51 -8.93 10.65
N PRO A 482 -36.00 -7.75 11.05
CA PRO A 482 -36.40 -6.49 10.43
C PRO A 482 -36.12 -6.40 8.93
N ALA A 483 -34.91 -6.78 8.50
CA ALA A 483 -34.55 -6.75 7.09
C ALA A 483 -35.40 -7.70 6.21
N ALA A 484 -35.66 -8.92 6.69
CA ALA A 484 -36.46 -9.89 5.96
C ALA A 484 -37.92 -9.46 5.84
N ALA A 485 -38.49 -8.93 6.93
CA ALA A 485 -39.84 -8.37 6.93
C ALA A 485 -39.97 -7.20 5.94
N PHE A 486 -38.97 -6.31 5.92
CA PHE A 486 -38.96 -5.18 4.98
C PHE A 486 -38.92 -5.63 3.51
N VAL A 487 -38.10 -6.63 3.18
CA VAL A 487 -38.07 -7.20 1.82
C VAL A 487 -39.44 -7.74 1.41
N GLN A 488 -40.11 -8.48 2.29
CA GLN A 488 -41.44 -9.04 2.01
C GLN A 488 -42.49 -7.94 1.78
N GLU A 489 -42.46 -6.88 2.59
CA GLU A 489 -43.35 -5.74 2.42
C GLU A 489 -43.08 -5.00 1.09
N LEU A 490 -41.81 -4.79 0.72
CA LEU A 490 -41.46 -4.20 -0.58
C LEU A 490 -41.92 -5.06 -1.76
N GLN A 491 -41.80 -6.39 -1.66
CA GLN A 491 -42.30 -7.30 -2.70
C GLN A 491 -43.82 -7.20 -2.88
N ARG A 492 -44.57 -7.06 -1.77
CA ARG A 492 -46.03 -6.86 -1.83
C ARG A 492 -46.38 -5.55 -2.53
N LEU A 493 -45.63 -4.47 -2.25
CA LEU A 493 -45.82 -3.16 -2.88
C LEU A 493 -45.47 -3.20 -4.38
N ASP A 494 -44.43 -3.93 -4.78
CA ASP A 494 -44.04 -4.14 -6.18
C ASP A 494 -45.11 -4.94 -6.98
N THR A 495 -45.69 -5.98 -6.37
CA THR A 495 -46.76 -6.78 -7.00
C THR A 495 -48.09 -6.04 -7.20
N GLY A 496 -48.27 -4.86 -6.59
CA GLY A 496 -49.53 -4.12 -6.60
C GLY A 496 -49.79 -3.24 -7.82
N SER A 497 -48.76 -2.74 -8.52
CA SER A 497 -48.92 -1.65 -9.52
C SER A 497 -48.54 -2.03 -10.96
N LEU A 498 -47.43 -2.72 -11.18
CA LEU A 498 -46.88 -2.95 -12.52
C LEU A 498 -47.65 -3.96 -13.40
N PRO A 499 -48.08 -5.14 -12.90
CA PRO A 499 -48.79 -6.12 -13.73
C PRO A 499 -50.16 -5.61 -14.20
N ARG A 500 -50.89 -4.88 -13.34
CA ARG A 500 -52.19 -4.29 -13.67
C ARG A 500 -52.08 -3.16 -14.68
N ARG A 501 -51.07 -2.30 -14.57
CA ARG A 501 -50.82 -1.22 -15.56
C ARG A 501 -50.42 -1.75 -16.91
N LYS A 502 -49.52 -2.74 -16.95
CA LYS A 502 -49.12 -3.38 -18.21
C LYS A 502 -50.29 -4.09 -18.89
N ALA A 503 -51.15 -4.77 -18.12
CA ALA A 503 -52.36 -5.39 -18.64
C ALA A 503 -53.35 -4.36 -19.20
N ARG A 504 -53.63 -3.27 -18.47
CA ARG A 504 -54.51 -2.17 -18.93
C ARG A 504 -53.97 -1.48 -20.19
N LEU A 505 -52.65 -1.25 -20.25
CA LEU A 505 -52.01 -0.69 -21.43
C LEU A 505 -52.13 -1.64 -22.64
N GLU A 506 -51.84 -2.93 -22.45
CA GLU A 506 -51.98 -3.93 -23.52
C GLU A 506 -53.43 -4.08 -24.01
N GLU A 507 -54.41 -3.99 -23.12
CA GLU A 507 -55.84 -3.99 -23.45
C GLU A 507 -56.22 -2.76 -24.27
N LYS A 508 -55.84 -1.55 -23.83
CA LYS A 508 -56.13 -0.30 -24.54
C LYS A 508 -55.44 -0.25 -25.91
N VAL A 509 -54.17 -0.66 -26.01
CA VAL A 509 -53.43 -0.75 -27.28
C VAL A 509 -54.07 -1.76 -28.22
N THR A 510 -54.62 -2.86 -27.69
CA THR A 510 -55.37 -3.84 -28.49
C THR A 510 -56.68 -3.26 -29.00
N GLY A 511 -57.40 -2.47 -28.20
CA GLY A 511 -58.56 -1.70 -28.62
C GLY A 511 -58.24 -0.76 -29.77
N LEU A 512 -57.24 0.11 -29.61
CA LEU A 512 -56.82 1.07 -30.65
C LEU A 512 -56.40 0.39 -31.95
N ARG A 513 -55.66 -0.72 -31.84
CA ARG A 513 -55.28 -1.53 -33.00
C ARG A 513 -56.51 -2.05 -33.74
N SER A 514 -57.50 -2.55 -33.02
CA SER A 514 -58.74 -3.05 -33.64
C SER A 514 -59.56 -1.92 -34.29
N THR A 515 -59.64 -0.75 -33.65
CA THR A 515 -60.43 0.39 -34.12
C THR A 515 -59.83 1.04 -35.37
N PHE A 516 -58.52 1.32 -35.37
CA PHE A 516 -57.89 2.10 -36.44
C PHE A 516 -57.22 1.24 -37.51
N PHE A 517 -56.81 0.01 -37.20
CA PHE A 517 -56.11 -0.88 -38.13
C PHE A 517 -56.91 -2.15 -38.48
N GLY A 518 -58.09 -2.32 -37.87
CA GLY A 518 -59.02 -3.42 -38.12
C GLY A 518 -58.81 -4.64 -37.23
N THR A 519 -59.84 -5.48 -37.10
CA THR A 519 -59.87 -6.64 -36.17
C THR A 519 -58.86 -7.74 -36.51
N LYS A 520 -58.34 -7.78 -37.73
CA LYS A 520 -57.28 -8.71 -38.16
C LYS A 520 -55.85 -8.18 -37.96
N ALA A 521 -55.68 -6.96 -37.43
CA ALA A 521 -54.36 -6.35 -37.24
C ALA A 521 -53.59 -6.98 -36.08
N SER A 522 -52.35 -7.42 -36.36
CA SER A 522 -51.47 -8.03 -35.36
C SER A 522 -50.62 -6.99 -34.64
N LYS A 523 -49.96 -7.40 -33.54
CA LYS A 523 -48.95 -6.56 -32.84
C LYS A 523 -47.79 -6.15 -33.76
N ARG A 524 -47.60 -6.81 -34.92
CA ARG A 524 -46.57 -6.43 -35.91
C ARG A 524 -47.03 -5.33 -36.87
N ASP A 525 -48.34 -5.12 -37.01
CA ASP A 525 -48.89 -4.10 -37.90
C ASP A 525 -48.98 -2.75 -37.17
N PHE A 526 -49.37 -2.78 -35.88
CA PHE A 526 -49.39 -1.62 -34.99
C PHE A 526 -49.09 -2.06 -33.55
N ASN A 527 -48.22 -1.33 -32.85
CA ASN A 527 -48.00 -1.50 -31.43
C ASN A 527 -47.55 -0.21 -30.76
N ILE A 528 -47.91 -0.04 -29.49
CA ILE A 528 -47.38 1.05 -28.65
C ILE A 528 -46.67 0.40 -27.47
N THR A 529 -45.45 0.84 -27.19
CA THR A 529 -44.65 0.34 -26.08
C THR A 529 -44.25 1.46 -25.14
N ALA A 530 -44.28 1.15 -23.84
CA ALA A 530 -43.74 2.02 -22.80
C ALA A 530 -42.20 1.96 -22.81
N PRO A 531 -41.51 3.05 -22.43
CA PRO A 531 -40.06 3.09 -22.40
C PRO A 531 -39.50 2.17 -21.30
N ALA A 532 -38.30 1.64 -21.51
CA ALA A 532 -37.61 0.79 -20.53
C ALA A 532 -37.16 1.57 -19.26
N ARG A 533 -37.18 2.91 -19.30
CA ARG A 533 -36.90 3.81 -18.18
C ARG A 533 -38.08 4.75 -18.00
N MET A 534 -38.55 4.90 -16.77
CA MET A 534 -39.76 5.67 -16.42
C MET A 534 -39.55 7.20 -16.38
N ASP A 535 -38.37 7.72 -16.76
CA ASP A 535 -38.07 9.16 -16.72
C ASP A 535 -38.57 9.93 -17.94
N ARG A 536 -39.11 9.24 -18.95
CA ARG A 536 -39.64 9.86 -20.17
C ARG A 536 -41.14 9.62 -20.29
N GLN A 537 -41.90 10.71 -20.44
CA GLN A 537 -43.31 10.68 -20.85
C GLN A 537 -43.44 10.43 -22.37
N GLU A 538 -42.67 9.48 -22.90
CA GLU A 538 -42.59 9.18 -24.32
C GLU A 538 -43.09 7.77 -24.57
N LEU A 539 -44.11 7.63 -25.41
CA LEU A 539 -44.58 6.35 -25.93
C LEU A 539 -43.91 6.07 -27.26
N THR A 540 -43.38 4.86 -27.45
CA THR A 540 -42.86 4.46 -28.76
C THR A 540 -43.96 3.77 -29.55
N LEU A 541 -44.34 4.38 -30.67
CA LEU A 541 -45.31 3.84 -31.61
C LEU A 541 -44.58 3.12 -32.75
N HIS A 542 -44.91 1.84 -32.92
CA HIS A 542 -44.39 0.99 -33.99
C HIS A 542 -45.51 0.72 -34.99
N VAL A 543 -45.27 1.11 -36.25
CA VAL A 543 -46.20 0.88 -37.36
C VAL A 543 -45.44 0.23 -38.50
N ARG A 544 -46.04 -0.80 -39.10
CA ARG A 544 -45.47 -1.46 -40.28
C ARG A 544 -46.14 -0.96 -41.55
N LEU A 545 -45.35 -0.35 -42.42
CA LEU A 545 -45.78 0.04 -43.76
C LEU A 545 -45.60 -1.13 -44.72
N LYS A 546 -46.66 -1.52 -45.43
CA LYS A 546 -46.60 -2.50 -46.53
C LYS A 546 -46.72 -1.73 -47.85
N GLY A 547 -45.89 -2.09 -48.83
CA GLY A 547 -45.70 -1.30 -50.05
C GLY A 547 -46.97 -1.04 -50.87
N ASP A 548 -47.97 -1.90 -50.75
CA ASP A 548 -49.27 -1.80 -51.40
C ASP A 548 -50.31 -0.95 -50.64
N ARG A 549 -50.03 -0.52 -49.40
CA ARG A 549 -50.99 0.16 -48.50
C ARG A 549 -50.38 1.29 -47.67
N VAL A 550 -49.31 1.91 -48.17
CA VAL A 550 -48.58 2.95 -47.43
C VAL A 550 -49.50 4.15 -47.14
N GLU A 551 -50.23 4.62 -48.14
CA GLU A 551 -51.09 5.81 -48.03
C GLU A 551 -52.32 5.59 -47.13
N GLU A 552 -52.88 4.39 -47.15
CA GLU A 552 -53.96 3.97 -46.23
C GLU A 552 -53.46 3.89 -44.78
N THR A 553 -52.25 3.37 -44.56
CA THR A 553 -51.63 3.23 -43.22
C THR A 553 -51.26 4.61 -42.65
N ILE A 554 -50.64 5.44 -43.51
CA ILE A 554 -50.78 6.89 -43.63
C ILE A 554 -51.90 7.56 -42.83
N GLN A 555 -53.06 7.56 -43.50
CA GLN A 555 -54.29 8.20 -43.06
C GLN A 555 -54.82 7.64 -41.74
N ARG A 556 -54.73 6.32 -41.52
CA ARG A 556 -55.14 5.70 -40.25
C ARG A 556 -54.31 6.18 -39.06
N LEU A 557 -53.01 6.34 -39.27
CA LEU A 557 -52.13 6.90 -38.25
C LEU A 557 -52.46 8.38 -37.98
N GLN A 558 -52.74 9.16 -39.02
CA GLN A 558 -53.18 10.55 -38.87
C GLN A 558 -54.51 10.67 -38.09
N GLN A 559 -55.47 9.78 -38.36
CA GLN A 559 -56.73 9.73 -37.62
C GLN A 559 -56.52 9.39 -36.13
N LEU A 560 -55.69 8.40 -35.83
CA LEU A 560 -55.33 8.07 -34.44
C LEU A 560 -54.64 9.25 -33.74
N LEU A 561 -53.74 9.95 -34.43
CA LEU A 561 -53.01 11.09 -33.87
C LEU A 561 -53.90 12.33 -33.69
N ALA A 562 -54.97 12.45 -34.47
CA ALA A 562 -55.98 13.50 -34.32
C ALA A 562 -56.97 13.22 -33.16
N ASP A 563 -57.15 11.96 -32.78
CA ASP A 563 -58.00 11.55 -31.66
C ASP A 563 -57.32 11.81 -30.31
N ARG A 564 -57.48 13.05 -29.84
CA ARG A 564 -56.88 13.51 -28.58
C ARG A 564 -57.42 12.79 -27.35
N GLU A 565 -58.64 12.26 -27.40
CA GLU A 565 -59.27 11.58 -26.26
C GLU A 565 -58.64 10.20 -26.04
N GLN A 566 -58.46 9.43 -27.10
CA GLN A 566 -57.81 8.12 -27.02
C GLN A 566 -56.33 8.23 -26.62
N LEU A 567 -55.63 9.25 -27.12
CA LEU A 567 -54.24 9.52 -26.74
C LEU A 567 -54.11 10.02 -25.29
N ALA A 568 -55.03 10.86 -24.82
CA ALA A 568 -55.07 11.29 -23.43
C ALA A 568 -55.25 10.10 -22.47
N GLY A 569 -56.15 9.16 -22.80
CA GLY A 569 -56.36 7.95 -22.00
C GLY A 569 -55.15 7.01 -21.96
N LEU A 570 -54.33 6.94 -23.03
CA LEU A 570 -53.05 6.21 -22.99
C LEU A 570 -52.02 6.89 -22.08
N MET A 571 -51.95 8.22 -22.12
CA MET A 571 -51.05 9.00 -21.28
C MET A 571 -51.48 8.98 -19.81
N GLU A 572 -52.77 8.87 -19.52
CA GLU A 572 -53.31 8.75 -18.16
C GLU A 572 -52.91 7.41 -17.51
N ILE A 573 -52.98 6.30 -18.25
CA ILE A 573 -52.51 4.97 -17.78
C ILE A 573 -51.00 4.96 -17.44
N LEU A 574 -50.22 5.85 -18.02
CA LEU A 574 -48.79 6.02 -17.72
C LEU A 574 -48.50 7.00 -16.58
N LYS A 575 -49.43 7.94 -16.34
CA LYS A 575 -49.36 8.90 -15.22
C LYS A 575 -49.80 8.28 -13.91
N GLU A 576 -50.79 7.38 -13.96
CA GLU A 576 -51.15 6.49 -12.85
C GLU A 576 -49.97 5.64 -12.45
#